data_AF-A0A364KQ85-F1
#
_entry.id   AF-A0A364KQ85-F1
#
_cell.length_a   1.000
_cell.length_b   1.000
_cell.length_c   1.000
_cell.angle_alpha   90.00
_cell.angle_beta   90.00
_cell.angle_gamma   90.00
#
_symmetry.space_group_name_H-M   'P 1'
#
loop_
_entity.id
_entity.type
_entity.pdbx_description
1 polymer ?
#
loop_
_entity_poly.entity_id
_entity_poly.type
_entity_poly.pdbx_seq_one_letter_code
_entity_poly.pdbx_strand_id
1 'polypeptide(L)'
;MHAAAQGDSHSILRINQLVRDIESRPTPKRNEARIPTKPGLREKKRLENIAFQIQTMYRHPDVEPILSRPRLSVAGQRQVPKLVNARGVPFLRIKKPQPQNLSRIIRYKLRFKDKLIERRDRLLVETLFAKDEEDWDRLLTGQTLTEKVIHAQNHLAWVEGTWLESPLECYKKAYYDNIEFEKKQQALAEKMWEVILAERKLAAEEEAKKSGLSDGFWRPPLIGVWKSLIRTLRAKLFA
;
A
#
# COMPACT_ATOMS: atom_id res chain seq x y z
N MET A 1 -1.97 16.34 -54.02
CA MET A 1 -0.74 15.70 -53.50
C MET A 1 -0.07 14.83 -54.56
N HIS A 2 -0.79 13.90 -55.22
CA HIS A 2 -0.22 13.04 -56.27
C HIS A 2 0.39 13.80 -57.48
N ALA A 3 -0.22 14.90 -57.94
CA ALA A 3 0.32 15.68 -59.06
C ALA A 3 1.65 16.39 -58.73
N ALA A 4 1.82 16.92 -57.51
CA ALA A 4 3.08 17.51 -57.07
C ALA A 4 4.20 16.46 -56.93
N ALA A 5 3.84 15.23 -56.51
CA ALA A 5 4.78 14.11 -56.44
C ALA A 5 5.22 13.62 -57.84
N GLN A 6 4.43 13.89 -58.88
CA GLN A 6 4.76 13.62 -60.29
C GLN A 6 5.51 14.77 -60.98
N GLY A 7 5.91 15.81 -60.23
CA GLY A 7 6.73 16.92 -60.74
C GLY A 7 5.95 18.06 -61.40
N ASP A 8 4.62 18.11 -61.25
CA ASP A 8 3.81 19.21 -61.77
C ASP A 8 4.15 20.53 -61.05
N SER A 9 4.72 21.47 -61.81
CA SER A 9 5.27 22.73 -61.31
C SER A 9 4.20 23.61 -60.66
N HIS A 10 2.99 23.63 -61.23
CA HIS A 10 1.87 24.43 -60.72
C HIS A 10 1.41 23.93 -59.35
N SER A 11 1.32 22.61 -59.20
CA SER A 11 0.96 21.97 -57.92
C SER A 11 2.01 22.22 -56.84
N ILE A 12 3.29 22.21 -57.18
CA ILE A 12 4.41 22.51 -56.26
C ILE A 12 4.37 23.97 -55.80
N LEU A 13 4.14 24.92 -56.72
CA LEU A 13 4.04 26.34 -56.40
C LEU A 13 2.87 26.63 -55.46
N ARG A 14 1.72 26.00 -55.70
CA ARG A 14 0.53 26.14 -54.83
C ARG A 14 0.78 25.62 -53.42
N ILE A 15 1.50 24.52 -53.27
CA ILE A 15 1.89 23.99 -51.95
C ILE A 15 2.84 24.96 -51.26
N ASN A 16 3.85 25.47 -51.96
CA ASN A 16 4.79 26.44 -51.39
C ASN A 16 4.10 27.75 -50.96
N GLN A 17 3.10 28.22 -51.71
CA GLN A 17 2.27 29.35 -51.32
C GLN A 17 1.45 29.05 -50.06
N LEU A 18 0.82 27.87 -49.99
CA LEU A 18 0.05 27.47 -48.81
C LEU A 18 0.92 27.35 -47.55
N VAL A 19 2.14 26.82 -47.67
CA VAL A 19 3.08 26.74 -46.53
C VAL A 19 3.49 28.14 -46.07
N ARG A 20 3.83 29.04 -47.00
CA ARG A 20 4.14 30.43 -46.67
C ARG A 20 2.95 31.17 -46.05
N ASP A 21 1.74 30.91 -46.51
CA ASP A 21 0.52 31.47 -45.93
C ASP A 21 0.23 30.92 -44.53
N ILE A 22 0.60 29.68 -44.23
CA ILE A 22 0.46 29.09 -42.89
C ILE A 22 1.52 29.67 -41.94
N GLU A 23 2.76 29.81 -42.40
CA GLU A 23 3.87 30.35 -41.61
C GLU A 23 3.75 31.86 -41.36
N SER A 24 3.19 32.62 -42.31
CA SER A 24 2.96 34.06 -42.19
C SER A 24 1.70 34.43 -41.41
N ARG A 25 0.80 33.47 -41.14
CA ARG A 25 -0.36 33.72 -40.27
C ARG A 25 0.15 34.02 -38.86
N PRO A 26 -0.08 35.22 -38.31
CA PRO A 26 0.17 35.46 -36.89
C PRO A 26 -0.69 34.46 -36.12
N THR A 27 -0.05 33.69 -35.22
CA THR A 27 -0.79 32.83 -34.30
C THR A 27 -1.87 33.67 -33.65
N PRO A 28 -3.14 33.26 -33.67
CA PRO A 28 -4.19 34.08 -33.10
C PRO A 28 -3.88 34.27 -31.62
N LYS A 29 -3.46 35.48 -31.22
CA LYS A 29 -3.31 35.95 -29.82
C LYS A 29 -4.64 35.94 -29.05
N ARG A 30 -5.64 35.23 -29.55
CA ARG A 30 -7.06 35.32 -29.18
C ARG A 30 -7.39 34.64 -27.85
N ASN A 31 -6.42 33.98 -27.20
CA ASN A 31 -6.64 33.22 -25.97
C ASN A 31 -5.74 33.59 -24.79
N GLU A 32 -4.70 34.42 -24.96
CA GLU A 32 -3.81 34.81 -23.85
C GLU A 32 -4.55 35.64 -22.79
N ALA A 33 -5.48 36.52 -23.21
CA ALA A 33 -6.27 37.36 -22.31
C ALA A 33 -7.38 36.62 -21.53
N ARG A 34 -7.66 35.34 -21.85
CA ARG A 34 -8.67 34.51 -21.16
C ARG A 34 -8.07 33.53 -20.15
N ILE A 35 -6.74 33.42 -20.08
CA ILE A 35 -6.11 32.58 -19.08
C ILE A 35 -6.16 33.36 -17.76
N PRO A 36 -6.90 32.88 -16.74
CA PRO A 36 -6.93 33.56 -15.45
C PRO A 36 -5.51 33.63 -14.90
N THR A 37 -5.00 34.84 -14.68
CA THR A 37 -3.62 35.11 -14.24
C THR A 37 -3.33 34.51 -12.86
N LYS A 38 -4.38 34.23 -12.07
CA LYS A 38 -4.28 33.59 -10.77
C LYS A 38 -5.04 32.26 -10.81
N PRO A 39 -4.40 31.15 -10.41
CA PRO A 39 -5.09 29.86 -10.34
C PRO A 39 -6.29 29.95 -9.40
N GLY A 40 -7.39 29.29 -9.78
CA GLY A 40 -8.57 29.19 -8.93
C GLY A 40 -8.27 28.45 -7.61
N LEU A 41 -9.14 28.55 -6.61
CA LEU A 41 -8.91 27.92 -5.29
C LEU A 41 -8.65 26.40 -5.39
N ARG A 42 -9.36 25.70 -6.27
CA ARG A 42 -9.17 24.26 -6.51
C ARG A 42 -7.81 23.96 -7.14
N GLU A 43 -7.37 24.82 -8.05
CA GLU A 43 -6.10 24.68 -8.75
C GLU A 43 -4.93 24.97 -7.81
N LYS A 44 -5.03 25.98 -6.95
CA LYS A 44 -4.08 26.22 -5.86
C LYS A 44 -3.91 25.00 -4.97
N LYS A 45 -5.01 24.42 -4.47
CA LYS A 45 -4.97 23.18 -3.67
C LYS A 45 -4.33 22.01 -4.42
N ARG A 46 -4.59 21.90 -5.73
CA ARG A 46 -3.98 20.86 -6.58
C ARG A 46 -2.47 21.06 -6.68
N LEU A 47 -2.01 22.28 -6.95
CA LEU A 47 -0.60 22.64 -7.05
C LEU A 47 0.12 22.44 -5.71
N GLU A 48 -0.49 22.85 -4.60
CA GLU A 48 0.02 22.61 -3.25
C GLU A 48 0.18 21.11 -2.95
N ASN A 49 -0.81 20.29 -3.33
CA ASN A 49 -0.73 18.84 -3.17
C ASN A 49 0.38 18.25 -4.04
N ILE A 50 0.56 18.72 -5.27
CA ILE A 50 1.65 18.27 -6.16
C ILE A 50 3.01 18.66 -5.55
N ALA A 51 3.16 19.91 -5.12
CA ALA A 51 4.37 20.40 -4.47
C ALA A 51 4.70 19.59 -3.22
N PHE A 52 3.69 19.30 -2.38
CA PHE A 52 3.86 18.44 -1.20
C PHE A 52 4.28 17.02 -1.57
N GLN A 53 3.72 16.43 -2.63
CA GLN A 53 4.12 15.10 -3.11
C GLN A 53 5.57 15.08 -3.60
N ILE A 54 6.00 16.12 -4.32
CA ILE A 54 7.38 16.27 -4.80
C ILE A 54 8.33 16.39 -3.61
N GLN A 55 8.01 17.28 -2.65
CA GLN A 55 8.82 17.48 -1.44
C GLN A 55 8.94 16.22 -0.59
N THR A 56 7.85 15.44 -0.48
CA THR A 56 7.80 14.22 0.34
C THR A 56 8.10 12.94 -0.44
N MET A 57 8.60 13.05 -1.67
CA MET A 57 8.89 11.91 -2.53
C MET A 57 9.99 11.02 -1.92
N TYR A 58 10.98 11.65 -1.30
CA TYR A 58 12.07 10.99 -0.60
C TYR A 58 11.98 11.20 0.90
N ARG A 59 12.63 10.31 1.65
CA ARG A 59 12.84 10.53 3.08
C ARG A 59 13.97 11.54 3.23
N HIS A 60 13.72 12.59 4.02
CA HIS A 60 14.77 13.55 4.38
C HIS A 60 15.83 12.84 5.25
N PRO A 61 17.13 13.11 5.05
CA PRO A 61 18.22 12.39 5.73
C PRO A 61 18.11 12.49 7.26
N ASP A 62 17.77 13.67 7.77
CA ASP A 62 17.74 13.93 9.22
C ASP A 62 16.45 13.44 9.92
N VAL A 63 15.56 12.75 9.21
CA VAL A 63 14.30 12.29 9.80
C VAL A 63 14.53 11.02 10.61
N GLU A 64 14.41 11.17 11.92
CA GLU A 64 14.39 10.06 12.87
C GLU A 64 13.32 9.00 12.52
N PRO A 65 13.58 7.72 12.81
CA PRO A 65 12.60 6.64 12.66
C PRO A 65 11.29 6.91 13.40
N ILE A 66 10.17 6.45 12.85
CA ILE A 66 8.85 6.62 13.48
C ILE A 66 8.79 5.95 14.86
N LEU A 67 9.56 4.88 15.06
CA LEU A 67 9.61 4.12 16.31
C LEU A 67 10.47 4.79 17.41
N SER A 68 11.27 5.82 17.09
CA SER A 68 12.00 6.59 18.13
C SER A 68 11.10 7.60 18.87
N ARG A 69 9.85 7.75 18.41
CA ARG A 69 8.85 8.59 19.08
C ARG A 69 8.46 7.97 20.43
N PRO A 70 8.06 8.79 21.43
CA PRO A 70 7.69 10.20 21.34
C PRO A 70 8.87 11.19 21.30
N ARG A 71 8.69 12.35 20.65
CA ARG A 71 9.67 13.44 20.68
C ARG A 71 9.69 14.11 22.05
N LEU A 72 10.87 14.46 22.56
CA LEU A 72 11.02 15.16 23.86
C LEU A 72 10.29 16.51 23.88
N SER A 73 10.45 17.30 22.82
CA SER A 73 9.79 18.61 22.68
C SER A 73 9.14 18.73 21.31
N VAL A 74 7.98 19.40 21.26
CA VAL A 74 7.23 19.67 20.03
C VAL A 74 6.87 21.15 20.01
N ALA A 75 7.08 21.80 18.86
CA ALA A 75 6.58 23.15 18.64
C ALA A 75 5.04 23.13 18.54
N GLY A 76 4.35 23.68 19.53
CA GLY A 76 2.89 23.83 19.54
C GLY A 76 2.15 22.77 20.37
N GLN A 77 0.99 22.32 19.87
CA GLN A 77 0.22 21.23 20.49
C GLN A 77 0.68 19.88 19.93
N ARG A 78 1.00 18.94 20.81
CA ARG A 78 1.37 17.57 20.43
C ARG A 78 0.20 16.87 19.76
N GLN A 79 0.36 16.54 18.49
CA GLN A 79 -0.62 15.76 17.75
C GLN A 79 -0.29 14.28 17.84
N VAL A 80 -1.19 13.52 18.47
CA VAL A 80 -1.08 12.06 18.57
C VAL A 80 -1.31 11.42 17.19
N PRO A 81 -0.36 10.64 16.66
CA PRO A 81 -0.55 9.92 15.40
C PRO A 81 -1.70 8.92 15.46
N LYS A 82 -2.32 8.65 14.30
CA LYS A 82 -3.37 7.62 14.18
C LYS A 82 -2.77 6.34 13.60
N LEU A 83 -2.90 5.22 14.30
CA LEU A 83 -2.59 3.90 13.76
C LEU A 83 -3.65 3.54 12.72
N VAL A 84 -3.21 3.25 11.50
CA VAL A 84 -4.06 2.86 10.38
C VAL A 84 -3.52 1.55 9.83
N ASN A 85 -4.42 0.64 9.47
CA ASN A 85 -4.10 -0.60 8.78
C ASN A 85 -4.51 -0.50 7.31
N ALA A 86 -3.58 -0.77 6.39
CA ALA A 86 -3.87 -0.94 4.97
C ALA A 86 -3.69 -2.42 4.59
N ARG A 87 -4.79 -3.19 4.54
CA ARG A 87 -4.83 -4.63 4.14
C ARG A 87 -3.73 -5.48 4.80
N GLY A 88 -3.46 -5.24 6.09
CA GLY A 88 -2.44 -5.96 6.88
C GLY A 88 -1.09 -5.24 6.99
N VAL A 89 -0.91 -4.08 6.34
CA VAL A 89 0.27 -3.23 6.52
C VAL A 89 -0.07 -2.09 7.50
N PRO A 90 0.40 -2.14 8.76
CA PRO A 90 0.17 -1.06 9.73
C PRO A 90 1.10 0.12 9.47
N PHE A 91 0.59 1.33 9.67
CA PHE A 91 1.42 2.54 9.67
C PHE A 91 0.81 3.63 10.56
N LEU A 92 1.67 4.53 11.04
CA LEU A 92 1.25 5.73 11.75
C LEU A 92 1.01 6.89 10.77
N ARG A 93 -0.20 7.42 10.78
CA ARG A 93 -0.55 8.63 10.03
C ARG A 93 -0.43 9.85 10.94
N ILE A 94 0.60 10.65 10.69
CA ILE A 94 0.91 11.87 11.46
C ILE A 94 0.08 13.07 10.95
N LYS A 95 0.12 13.35 9.64
CA LYS A 95 -0.56 14.50 9.02
C LYS A 95 -1.31 14.10 7.74
N LYS A 96 -2.25 14.94 7.30
CA LYS A 96 -2.87 14.92 5.97
C LYS A 96 -2.38 16.12 5.14
N PRO A 97 -2.14 15.99 3.83
CA PRO A 97 -2.09 14.74 3.04
C PRO A 97 -0.96 13.80 3.50
N GLN A 98 -1.08 12.50 3.17
CA GLN A 98 -0.06 11.50 3.51
C GLN A 98 1.21 11.75 2.69
N PRO A 99 2.42 11.65 3.29
CA PRO A 99 3.65 11.87 2.54
C PRO A 99 3.86 10.78 1.48
N GLN A 100 4.35 11.19 0.31
CA GLN A 100 4.39 10.34 -0.89
C GLN A 100 5.32 9.14 -0.73
N ASN A 101 6.44 9.29 -0.03
CA ASN A 101 7.36 8.21 0.31
C ASN A 101 6.66 7.07 1.09
N LEU A 102 5.84 7.40 2.08
CA LEU A 102 5.11 6.44 2.90
C LEU A 102 4.04 5.73 2.05
N SER A 103 3.28 6.47 1.24
CA SER A 103 2.31 5.88 0.32
C SER A 103 2.96 4.96 -0.71
N ARG A 104 4.19 5.26 -1.16
CA ARG A 104 4.96 4.38 -2.06
C ARG A 104 5.39 3.09 -1.36
N ILE A 105 5.91 3.17 -0.14
CA ILE A 105 6.32 2.01 0.66
C ILE A 105 5.12 1.09 0.96
N ILE A 106 3.97 1.67 1.33
CA ILE A 106 2.75 0.89 1.59
C ILE A 106 2.34 0.15 0.32
N ARG A 107 2.27 0.82 -0.83
CA ARG A 107 1.96 0.17 -2.12
C ARG A 107 2.95 -0.93 -2.48
N TYR A 108 4.23 -0.72 -2.20
CA TYR A 108 5.26 -1.75 -2.41
C TYR A 108 5.00 -2.98 -1.53
N LYS A 109 4.76 -2.80 -0.23
CA LYS A 109 4.45 -3.89 0.69
C LYS A 109 3.16 -4.63 0.33
N LEU A 110 2.14 -3.90 -0.11
CA LEU A 110 0.88 -4.51 -0.57
C LEU A 110 1.10 -5.40 -1.79
N ARG A 111 1.81 -4.90 -2.81
CA ARG A 111 2.17 -5.72 -3.99
C ARG A 111 3.01 -6.93 -3.63
N PHE A 112 3.91 -6.80 -2.66
CA PHE A 112 4.68 -7.94 -2.16
C PHE A 112 3.77 -8.98 -1.51
N LYS A 113 2.84 -8.57 -0.66
CA LYS A 113 1.83 -9.48 -0.06
C LYS A 113 0.97 -10.15 -1.14
N ASP A 114 0.48 -9.40 -2.11
CA ASP A 114 -0.36 -9.97 -3.18
C ASP A 114 0.42 -11.03 -3.98
N LYS A 115 1.71 -10.81 -4.26
CA LYS A 115 2.58 -11.83 -4.89
C LYS A 115 2.76 -13.09 -4.04
N LEU A 116 2.86 -12.96 -2.72
CA LEU A 116 2.98 -14.12 -1.83
C LEU A 116 1.69 -14.95 -1.79
N ILE A 117 0.53 -14.29 -1.84
CA ILE A 117 -0.77 -14.95 -1.91
C ILE A 117 -0.94 -15.64 -3.26
N GLU A 118 -0.67 -14.92 -4.35
CA GLU A 118 -0.75 -15.47 -5.72
C GLU A 118 0.15 -16.69 -5.90
N ARG A 119 1.39 -16.64 -5.37
CA ARG A 119 2.31 -17.78 -5.38
C ARG A 119 1.74 -18.98 -4.63
N ARG A 120 1.19 -18.76 -3.43
CA ARG A 120 0.56 -19.82 -2.63
C ARG A 120 -0.61 -20.45 -3.38
N ASP A 121 -1.49 -19.62 -3.94
CA ASP A 121 -2.71 -20.08 -4.61
C ASP A 121 -2.37 -20.85 -5.89
N ARG A 122 -1.37 -20.40 -6.64
CA ARG A 122 -0.83 -21.14 -7.79
C ARG A 122 -0.27 -22.50 -7.38
N LEU A 123 0.56 -22.54 -6.33
CA LEU A 123 1.17 -23.79 -5.85
C LEU A 123 0.12 -24.78 -5.33
N LEU A 124 -0.97 -24.29 -4.74
CA LEU A 124 -2.10 -25.15 -4.35
C LEU A 124 -2.70 -25.88 -5.56
N VAL A 125 -2.86 -25.19 -6.68
CA VAL A 125 -3.33 -25.81 -7.92
C VAL A 125 -2.31 -26.81 -8.45
N GLU A 126 -1.00 -26.48 -8.43
CA GLU A 126 0.07 -27.40 -8.83
C GLU A 126 0.10 -28.67 -7.96
N THR A 127 -0.20 -28.58 -6.66
CA THR A 127 -0.29 -29.78 -5.79
C THR A 127 -1.46 -30.70 -6.15
N LEU A 128 -2.55 -30.16 -6.72
CA LEU A 128 -3.67 -30.99 -7.19
C LEU A 128 -3.28 -31.75 -8.46
N PHE A 129 -2.67 -31.07 -9.44
CA PHE A 129 -2.18 -31.74 -10.65
C PHE A 129 -1.12 -32.80 -10.35
N ALA A 130 -0.19 -32.51 -9.44
CA ALA A 130 0.81 -33.48 -9.02
C ALA A 130 0.20 -34.74 -8.40
N LYS A 131 -0.94 -34.60 -7.70
CA LYS A 131 -1.70 -35.74 -7.18
C LYS A 131 -2.33 -36.55 -8.31
N ASP A 132 -2.90 -35.88 -9.31
CA ASP A 132 -3.52 -36.54 -10.46
C ASP A 132 -2.48 -37.33 -11.27
N GLU A 133 -1.26 -36.79 -11.44
CA GLU A 133 -0.14 -37.50 -12.10
C GLU A 133 0.32 -38.73 -11.30
N GLU A 134 0.41 -38.61 -9.97
CA GLU A 134 0.72 -39.74 -9.09
C GLU A 134 -0.34 -40.85 -9.16
N ASP A 135 -1.62 -40.48 -9.26
CA ASP A 135 -2.73 -41.40 -9.48
C ASP A 135 -2.65 -42.07 -10.86
N TRP A 136 -2.22 -41.34 -11.89
CA TRP A 136 -2.00 -41.87 -13.24
C TRP A 136 -0.87 -42.89 -13.30
N ASP A 137 0.30 -42.57 -12.74
CA ASP A 137 1.45 -43.49 -12.70
C ASP A 137 1.12 -44.79 -11.95
N ARG A 138 0.31 -44.67 -10.89
CA ARG A 138 -0.20 -45.84 -10.17
C ARG A 138 -1.08 -46.74 -11.05
N LEU A 139 -1.99 -46.15 -11.81
CA LEU A 139 -2.86 -46.90 -12.73
C LEU A 139 -2.05 -47.61 -13.81
N LEU A 140 -1.03 -46.95 -14.36
CA LEU A 140 -0.14 -47.51 -15.38
C LEU A 140 0.72 -48.67 -14.85
N THR A 141 1.20 -48.58 -13.62
CA THR A 141 1.99 -49.65 -12.97
C THR A 141 1.13 -50.82 -12.47
N GLY A 142 -0.19 -50.75 -12.61
CA GLY A 142 -1.11 -51.83 -12.22
C GLY A 142 -1.22 -52.02 -10.70
N GLN A 143 -0.80 -51.04 -9.91
CA GLN A 143 -0.96 -51.07 -8.46
C GLN A 143 -2.44 -50.92 -8.09
N THR A 144 -3.00 -51.90 -7.39
CA THR A 144 -4.41 -51.86 -6.98
C THR A 144 -4.61 -50.90 -5.81
N LEU A 145 -5.68 -50.10 -5.89
CA LEU A 145 -6.14 -49.21 -4.81
C LEU A 145 -6.66 -50.06 -3.63
N THR A 146 -5.75 -50.54 -2.78
CA THR A 146 -6.12 -51.14 -1.49
C THR A 146 -6.42 -50.03 -0.49
N GLU A 147 -7.28 -50.25 0.51
CA GLU A 147 -7.53 -49.27 1.59
C GLU A 147 -6.24 -48.77 2.26
N LYS A 148 -5.21 -49.62 2.33
CA LYS A 148 -3.86 -49.25 2.80
C LYS A 148 -3.15 -48.25 1.90
N VAL A 149 -3.30 -48.36 0.58
CA VAL A 149 -2.72 -47.42 -0.40
C VAL A 149 -3.45 -46.09 -0.34
N ILE A 150 -4.79 -46.11 -0.21
CA ILE A 150 -5.60 -44.90 -0.02
C ILE A 150 -5.24 -44.21 1.30
N HIS A 151 -5.08 -44.96 2.39
CA HIS A 151 -4.63 -44.41 3.67
C HIS A 151 -3.19 -43.88 3.64
N ALA A 152 -2.28 -44.56 2.94
CA ALA A 152 -0.90 -44.12 2.76
C ALA A 152 -0.79 -42.90 1.83
N GLN A 153 -1.75 -42.70 0.92
CA GLN A 153 -1.82 -41.52 0.07
C GLN A 153 -2.47 -40.32 0.80
N ASN A 154 -3.41 -40.60 1.71
CA ASN A 154 -4.05 -39.59 2.56
C ASN A 154 -3.17 -39.18 3.76
N HIS A 155 -2.37 -40.10 4.30
CA HIS A 155 -1.28 -39.78 5.21
C HIS A 155 -0.06 -39.40 4.39
N LEU A 156 0.21 -38.10 4.26
CA LEU A 156 1.42 -37.51 3.65
C LEU A 156 2.71 -37.94 4.38
N ALA A 157 3.00 -39.23 4.41
CA ALA A 157 4.32 -39.75 4.72
C ALA A 157 5.19 -39.37 3.53
N TRP A 158 6.26 -38.65 3.81
CA TRP A 158 7.23 -38.24 2.81
C TRP A 158 7.74 -39.47 2.06
N VAL A 159 7.47 -39.54 0.76
CA VAL A 159 8.09 -40.50 -0.15
C VAL A 159 8.93 -39.66 -1.11
N GLU A 160 10.25 -39.62 -0.85
CA GLU A 160 11.21 -38.96 -1.74
C GLU A 160 11.04 -39.52 -3.17
N GLY A 161 10.94 -38.63 -4.16
CA GLY A 161 10.80 -39.01 -5.57
C GLY A 161 9.37 -39.12 -6.10
N THR A 162 8.36 -38.64 -5.37
CA THR A 162 6.96 -38.53 -5.85
C THR A 162 6.69 -37.19 -6.54
N TRP A 163 5.73 -37.16 -7.47
CA TRP A 163 5.34 -35.93 -8.17
C TRP A 163 4.87 -34.83 -7.19
N LEU A 164 4.34 -35.24 -6.04
CA LEU A 164 3.74 -34.38 -5.04
C LEU A 164 4.76 -33.69 -4.11
N GLU A 165 5.98 -34.21 -4.00
CA GLU A 165 7.00 -33.73 -3.06
C GLU A 165 7.33 -32.25 -3.29
N SER A 166 7.81 -31.92 -4.50
CA SER A 166 8.27 -30.56 -4.82
C SER A 166 7.17 -29.49 -4.73
N PRO A 167 5.96 -29.71 -5.31
CA PRO A 167 4.86 -28.74 -5.20
C PRO A 167 4.39 -28.55 -3.76
N LEU A 168 4.32 -29.62 -2.97
CA LEU A 168 3.87 -29.57 -1.58
C LEU A 168 4.88 -28.84 -0.69
N GLU A 169 6.17 -29.10 -0.84
CA GLU A 169 7.23 -28.37 -0.14
C GLU A 169 7.18 -26.88 -0.46
N CYS A 170 7.09 -26.55 -1.75
CA CYS A 170 7.00 -25.18 -2.22
C CYS A 170 5.74 -24.50 -1.65
N TYR A 171 4.61 -25.19 -1.66
CA TYR A 171 3.34 -24.70 -1.10
C TYR A 171 3.47 -24.44 0.41
N LYS A 172 3.97 -25.41 1.18
CA LYS A 172 4.21 -25.28 2.62
C LYS A 172 5.10 -24.08 2.92
N LYS A 173 6.20 -23.92 2.17
CA LYS A 173 7.10 -22.78 2.31
C LYS A 173 6.38 -21.45 2.03
N ALA A 174 5.64 -21.36 0.93
CA ALA A 174 4.87 -20.16 0.59
C ALA A 174 3.79 -19.83 1.64
N TYR A 175 3.18 -20.86 2.23
CA TYR A 175 2.22 -20.71 3.33
C TYR A 175 2.88 -20.14 4.59
N TYR A 176 4.03 -20.67 5.00
CA TYR A 176 4.76 -20.16 6.16
C TYR A 176 5.34 -18.76 5.93
N ASP A 177 5.85 -18.46 4.72
CA ASP A 177 6.31 -17.12 4.35
C ASP A 177 5.20 -16.06 4.50
N ASN A 178 3.96 -16.41 4.11
CA ASN A 178 2.79 -15.55 4.31
C ASN A 178 2.50 -15.31 5.80
N ILE A 179 2.49 -16.37 6.62
CA ILE A 179 2.26 -16.28 8.07
C ILE A 179 3.36 -15.44 8.73
N GLU A 180 4.62 -15.66 8.38
CA GLU A 180 5.74 -14.89 8.90
C GLU A 180 5.62 -13.41 8.55
N PHE A 181 5.22 -13.09 7.32
CA PHE A 181 5.00 -11.71 6.90
C PHE A 181 3.94 -11.04 7.77
N GLU A 182 2.82 -11.72 8.04
CA GLU A 182 1.74 -11.21 8.89
C GLU A 182 2.16 -11.06 10.35
N LYS A 183 2.87 -12.04 10.92
CA LYS A 183 3.46 -11.95 12.27
C LYS A 183 4.40 -10.75 12.39
N LYS A 184 5.27 -10.53 11.39
CA LYS A 184 6.17 -9.36 11.35
C LYS A 184 5.38 -8.04 11.28
N GLN A 185 4.26 -7.99 10.55
CA GLN A 185 3.40 -6.80 10.54
C GLN A 185 2.67 -6.61 11.89
N GLN A 186 2.18 -7.67 12.52
CA GLN A 186 1.54 -7.60 13.84
C GLN A 186 2.50 -7.05 14.91
N ALA A 187 3.71 -7.61 15.00
CA ALA A 187 4.73 -7.11 15.92
C ALA A 187 5.10 -5.64 15.66
N LEU A 188 5.09 -5.21 14.39
CA LEU A 188 5.29 -3.80 14.05
C LEU A 188 4.12 -2.91 14.51
N ALA A 189 2.88 -3.40 14.39
CA ALA A 189 1.69 -2.67 14.85
C ALA A 189 1.70 -2.47 16.37
N GLU A 190 2.12 -3.48 17.13
CA GLU A 190 2.25 -3.42 18.59
C GLU A 190 3.25 -2.34 19.01
N LYS A 191 4.45 -2.34 18.41
CA LYS A 191 5.46 -1.28 18.64
C LYS A 191 4.93 0.11 18.29
N MET A 192 4.20 0.24 17.19
CA MET A 192 3.55 1.51 16.81
C MET A 192 2.46 1.93 17.80
N TRP A 193 1.77 0.98 18.42
CA TRP A 193 0.76 1.23 19.43
C TRP A 193 1.36 1.73 20.74
N GLU A 194 2.48 1.15 21.17
CA GLU A 194 3.25 1.62 22.32
C GLU A 194 3.67 3.08 22.16
N VAL A 195 4.15 3.45 20.97
CA VAL A 195 4.48 4.84 20.62
C VAL A 195 3.25 5.75 20.77
N ILE A 196 2.07 5.33 20.32
CA ILE A 196 0.84 6.12 20.48
C ILE A 196 0.48 6.28 21.95
N LEU A 197 0.59 5.23 22.76
CA LEU A 197 0.29 5.31 24.19
C LEU A 197 1.25 6.29 24.88
N ALA A 198 2.52 6.28 24.53
CA ALA A 198 3.52 7.21 25.05
C ALA A 198 3.24 8.66 24.60
N GLU A 199 2.94 8.89 23.31
CA GLU A 199 2.56 10.22 22.79
C GLU A 199 1.27 10.74 23.45
N ARG A 200 0.29 9.87 23.74
CA ARG A 200 -0.94 10.25 24.45
C ARG A 200 -0.70 10.67 25.89
N LYS A 201 0.18 9.96 26.62
CA LYS A 201 0.55 10.31 27.99
C LYS A 201 1.19 11.70 28.03
N LEU A 202 2.20 11.94 27.19
CA LEU A 202 2.87 13.25 27.11
C LEU A 202 1.92 14.36 26.64
N ALA A 203 1.02 14.08 25.69
CA ALA A 203 0.03 15.06 25.27
C ALA A 203 -0.89 15.48 26.43
N ALA A 204 -1.33 14.53 27.26
CA ALA A 204 -2.15 14.82 28.43
C ALA A 204 -1.38 15.63 29.50
N GLU A 205 -0.11 15.31 29.73
CA GLU A 205 0.76 16.07 30.65
C GLU A 205 1.01 17.50 30.16
N GLU A 206 1.27 17.69 28.86
CA GLU A 206 1.43 19.01 28.26
C GLU A 206 0.13 19.82 28.29
N GLU A 207 -1.02 19.18 28.03
CA GLU A 207 -2.33 19.81 28.14
C GLU A 207 -2.66 20.21 29.59
N ALA A 208 -2.34 19.36 30.58
CA ALA A 208 -2.51 19.68 32.00
C ALA A 208 -1.62 20.86 32.45
N LYS A 209 -0.37 20.91 31.96
CA LYS A 209 0.54 22.04 32.20
C LYS A 209 0.04 23.34 31.53
N LYS A 210 -0.50 23.25 30.32
CA LYS A 210 -1.03 24.40 29.56
C LYS A 210 -2.37 24.91 30.10
N SER A 211 -3.25 24.00 30.52
CA SER A 211 -4.55 24.36 31.08
C SER A 211 -4.42 25.04 32.43
N GLY A 212 -3.26 24.91 33.10
CA GLY A 212 -2.93 25.65 34.31
C GLY A 212 -4.11 25.68 35.25
N LEU A 213 -4.64 24.50 35.62
CA LEU A 213 -5.67 24.43 36.64
C LEU A 213 -5.10 25.04 37.93
N SER A 214 -5.30 26.35 38.09
CA SER A 214 -5.78 26.90 39.34
C SER A 214 -6.98 26.06 39.75
N ASP A 215 -6.98 25.61 41.00
CA ASP A 215 -8.02 24.80 41.62
C ASP A 215 -9.42 24.99 41.04
N GLY A 216 -9.96 23.92 40.45
CA GLY A 216 -11.42 23.73 40.41
C GLY A 216 -12.14 23.98 39.09
N PHE A 217 -11.76 23.34 37.98
CA PHE A 217 -12.76 22.92 36.98
C PHE A 217 -12.24 21.87 35.96
N TRP A 218 -11.84 20.68 36.41
CA TRP A 218 -11.72 19.55 35.48
C TRP A 218 -11.92 18.21 36.18
N ARG A 219 -12.93 17.45 35.73
CA ARG A 219 -13.12 16.04 36.10
C ARG A 219 -12.80 15.18 34.88
N PRO A 220 -11.82 14.27 34.93
CA PRO A 220 -11.62 13.29 33.88
C PRO A 220 -12.87 12.41 33.72
N PRO A 221 -13.26 12.02 32.48
CA PRO A 221 -14.35 11.08 32.31
C PRO A 221 -13.99 9.73 32.95
N LEU A 222 -14.88 9.24 33.82
CA LEU A 222 -14.67 8.04 34.64
C LEU A 222 -14.26 6.83 33.78
N ILE A 223 -13.20 6.16 34.24
CA ILE A 223 -12.52 5.00 33.65
C ILE A 223 -13.49 3.84 33.27
N GLY A 224 -14.69 3.80 33.86
CA GLY A 224 -15.73 2.82 33.55
C GLY A 224 -16.34 2.93 32.14
N VAL A 225 -16.46 4.14 31.59
CA VAL A 225 -17.07 4.35 30.26
C VAL A 225 -16.15 3.81 29.14
N TRP A 226 -14.84 3.94 29.31
CA TRP A 226 -13.84 3.47 28.33
C TRP A 226 -13.72 1.95 28.27
N LYS A 227 -13.90 1.23 29.38
CA LYS A 227 -13.92 -0.25 29.37
C LYS A 227 -15.07 -0.80 28.52
N SER A 228 -16.25 -0.16 28.56
CA SER A 228 -17.39 -0.56 27.74
C SER A 228 -17.12 -0.33 26.24
N LEU A 229 -16.50 0.81 25.90
CA LEU A 229 -16.17 1.17 24.52
C LEU A 229 -15.08 0.25 23.94
N ILE A 230 -14.08 -0.12 24.75
CA ILE A 230 -13.05 -1.11 24.39
C ILE A 230 -13.69 -2.47 24.13
N ARG A 231 -14.67 -2.89 24.92
CA ARG A 231 -15.39 -4.16 24.71
C ARG A 231 -16.17 -4.15 23.39
N THR A 232 -16.83 -3.05 23.07
CA THR A 232 -17.57 -2.90 21.81
C THR A 232 -16.67 -2.72 20.57
N LEU A 233 -15.51 -2.08 20.71
CA LEU A 233 -14.53 -1.93 19.62
C LEU A 233 -13.79 -3.24 19.34
N ARG A 234 -13.46 -4.01 20.38
CA ARG A 234 -12.85 -5.34 20.24
C ARG A 234 -13.78 -6.32 19.53
N ALA A 235 -15.09 -6.22 19.73
CA ALA A 235 -16.09 -7.03 19.02
C ALA A 235 -16.27 -6.62 17.54
N LYS A 236 -16.01 -5.36 17.18
CA LYS A 236 -16.19 -4.85 15.80
C LYS A 236 -14.93 -4.89 14.94
N LEU A 237 -13.74 -4.97 15.54
CA LEU A 237 -12.47 -5.00 14.81
C LEU A 237 -11.97 -6.42 14.49
N PHE A 238 -12.58 -7.45 15.09
CA PHE A 238 -12.16 -8.85 14.98
C PHE A 238 -13.30 -9.82 14.61
N ALA A 239 -14.42 -9.29 14.11
CA ALA A 239 -15.42 -10.01 13.33
C ALA A 239 -15.23 -9.62 11.85
#